data_AF-A0A8D8AI83-F1
#
_entry.id   AF-A0A8D8AI83-F1
#
_cell.length_a   1.000
_cell.length_b   1.000
_cell.length_c   1.000
_cell.angle_alpha   90.00
_cell.angle_beta   90.00
_cell.angle_gamma   90.00
#
_symmetry.space_group_name_H-M   'P 1'
#
loop_
_entity.id
_entity.type
_entity.pdbx_description
1 polymer ?
#
loop_
_entity_poly.entity_id
_entity_poly.type
_entity_poly.pdbx_seq_one_letter_code
_entity_poly.pdbx_strand_id
1 'polypeptide(L)'
;MVGGKGIVGFRQLLEACRDSKFVALGLGDNVVDGFKLSPIGRMLRNNLRDEFRRGEAGTAVYEGSSGIPMRENLSFVKETFDPNVPFGVTIEERFANGQVPLNDSLTLNLDQGHTLSCRYLINPSTSSEFMYKVQRQRKIWWMRYACDPGRFFISDPRQDADTRVQSVAIKSRLGGEELTLEQL
;
A
#
# COMPACT_ATOMS: atom_id res chain seq x y z
N MET A 1 -15.72 37.18 0.64
CA MET A 1 -16.32 35.88 0.26
C MET A 1 -15.26 35.03 -0.42
N VAL A 2 -14.56 34.18 0.35
CA VAL A 2 -13.92 32.97 -0.16
C VAL A 2 -14.25 31.93 0.89
N GLY A 3 -15.25 31.10 0.60
CA GLY A 3 -15.75 30.10 1.53
C GLY A 3 -14.68 29.06 1.82
N GLY A 4 -14.25 28.99 3.07
CA GLY A 4 -13.50 27.86 3.58
C GLY A 4 -14.32 26.60 3.32
N LYS A 5 -13.84 25.73 2.43
CA LYS A 5 -14.29 24.35 2.40
C LYS A 5 -13.90 23.76 3.74
N GLY A 6 -14.89 23.68 4.64
CA GLY A 6 -14.75 23.04 5.93
C GLY A 6 -14.15 21.65 5.76
N ILE A 7 -13.32 21.26 6.72
CA ILE A 7 -12.78 19.91 6.83
C ILE A 7 -13.98 18.95 6.73
N VAL A 8 -14.11 18.28 5.59
CA VAL A 8 -15.07 17.18 5.45
C VAL A 8 -14.55 16.10 6.38
N GLY A 9 -15.28 15.81 7.45
CA GLY A 9 -14.87 14.79 8.41
C GLY A 9 -14.72 13.43 7.72
N PHE A 10 -13.84 12.57 8.21
CA PHE A 10 -13.55 11.29 7.57
C PHE A 10 -14.80 10.43 7.30
N ARG A 11 -15.79 10.46 8.21
CA ARG A 11 -17.08 9.80 7.99
C ARG A 11 -17.88 10.39 6.81
N GLN A 12 -17.92 11.72 6.71
CA GLN A 12 -18.58 12.40 5.58
C GLN A 12 -17.90 12.08 4.25
N LEU A 13 -16.58 11.89 4.26
CA LEU A 13 -15.85 11.42 3.08
C LEU A 13 -16.29 10.00 2.69
N LEU A 14 -16.42 9.08 3.64
CA LEU A 14 -16.89 7.73 3.36
C LEU A 14 -18.35 7.72 2.86
N GLU A 15 -19.19 8.61 3.39
CA GLU A 15 -20.56 8.82 2.89
C GLU A 15 -20.53 9.32 1.42
N ALA A 16 -19.69 10.30 1.10
CA ALA A 16 -19.50 10.76 -0.27
C ALA A 16 -18.94 9.66 -1.19
N CYS A 17 -18.06 8.79 -0.68
CA CYS A 17 -17.56 7.63 -1.41
C CYS A 17 -18.67 6.60 -1.68
N ARG A 18 -19.56 6.35 -0.72
CA ARG A 18 -20.73 5.46 -0.90
C ARG A 18 -21.68 5.98 -1.98
N ASP A 19 -21.81 7.29 -2.09
CA ASP A 19 -22.64 7.94 -3.12
C ASP A 19 -21.91 8.03 -4.47
N SER A 20 -20.59 7.86 -4.47
CA SER A 20 -19.79 7.69 -5.67
C SER A 20 -20.05 6.27 -6.22
N LYS A 21 -20.49 6.16 -7.47
CA LYS A 21 -20.78 4.87 -8.15
C LYS A 21 -19.56 3.94 -8.31
N PHE A 22 -18.47 4.18 -7.58
CA PHE A 22 -17.23 3.42 -7.54
C PHE A 22 -17.22 2.37 -6.43
N VAL A 23 -17.80 2.67 -5.26
CA VAL A 23 -17.76 1.79 -4.10
C VAL A 23 -19.14 1.70 -3.44
N ALA A 24 -19.47 0.52 -2.96
CA ALA A 24 -20.56 0.31 -2.00
C ALA A 24 -19.92 -0.05 -0.67
N LEU A 25 -20.45 0.50 0.41
CA LEU A 25 -19.97 0.27 1.77
C LEU A 25 -21.13 0.52 2.75
N GLY A 26 -21.18 -0.28 3.81
CA GLY A 26 -22.01 -0.06 4.99
C GLY A 26 -21.22 0.72 6.04
N LEU A 27 -21.89 1.67 6.69
CA LEU A 27 -21.29 2.55 7.69
C LEU A 27 -21.96 2.30 9.03
N GLY A 28 -21.30 1.51 9.89
CA GLY A 28 -21.61 1.42 11.30
C GLY A 28 -20.99 2.58 12.11
N ASP A 29 -21.00 2.43 13.43
CA ASP A 29 -20.42 3.43 14.34
C ASP A 29 -18.88 3.39 14.30
N ASN A 30 -18.30 2.20 14.43
CA ASN A 30 -16.84 1.97 14.46
C ASN A 30 -16.35 0.97 13.40
N VAL A 31 -17.25 0.48 12.54
CA VAL A 31 -16.96 -0.54 11.53
C VAL A 31 -17.53 -0.13 10.18
N VAL A 32 -16.73 -0.28 9.13
CA VAL A 32 -17.15 -0.22 7.73
C VAL A 32 -17.23 -1.65 7.21
N ASP A 33 -18.38 -2.07 6.74
CA ASP A 33 -18.65 -3.41 6.25
C ASP A 33 -19.23 -3.40 4.82
N GLY A 34 -19.49 -4.58 4.27
CA GLY A 34 -20.14 -4.71 2.97
C GLY A 34 -19.39 -4.04 1.81
N PHE A 35 -18.08 -3.83 1.95
CA PHE A 35 -17.29 -3.12 0.96
C PHE A 35 -17.26 -3.88 -0.37
N LYS A 36 -17.78 -3.24 -1.42
CA LYS A 36 -17.78 -3.79 -2.78
C LYS A 36 -17.37 -2.73 -3.78
N LEU A 37 -16.46 -3.10 -4.67
CA LEU A 37 -16.10 -2.27 -5.80
C LEU A 37 -17.11 -2.45 -6.94
N SER A 38 -17.58 -1.36 -7.53
CA SER A 38 -18.32 -1.38 -8.80
C SER A 38 -17.41 -1.89 -9.94
N PRO A 39 -17.95 -2.17 -11.14
CA PRO A 39 -17.11 -2.55 -12.28
C PRO A 39 -15.96 -1.55 -12.54
N ILE A 40 -16.25 -0.25 -12.45
CA ILE A 40 -15.23 0.81 -12.64
C ILE A 40 -14.24 0.83 -11.47
N GLY A 41 -14.71 0.66 -10.24
CA GLY A 41 -13.83 0.52 -9.06
C GLY A 41 -12.88 -0.68 -9.18
N ARG A 42 -13.36 -1.81 -9.71
CA ARG A 42 -12.53 -3.00 -9.97
C ARG A 42 -11.50 -2.75 -11.07
N MET A 43 -11.87 -2.04 -12.13
CA MET A 43 -10.94 -1.64 -13.18
C MET A 43 -9.82 -0.75 -12.61
N LEU A 44 -10.18 0.26 -11.81
CA LEU A 44 -9.19 1.12 -11.14
C LEU A 44 -8.25 0.31 -10.24
N ARG A 45 -8.78 -0.59 -9.40
CA ARG A 45 -7.98 -1.47 -8.55
C ARG A 45 -7.01 -2.33 -9.37
N ASN A 46 -7.49 -2.93 -10.46
CA ASN A 46 -6.64 -3.78 -11.31
C ASN A 46 -5.53 -2.96 -11.98
N ASN A 47 -5.83 -1.75 -12.46
CA ASN A 47 -4.83 -0.85 -13.02
C ASN A 47 -3.77 -0.47 -11.98
N LEU A 48 -4.17 -0.12 -10.75
CA LEU A 48 -3.24 0.19 -9.66
C LEU A 48 -2.36 -1.02 -9.30
N ARG A 49 -2.93 -2.22 -9.27
CA ARG A 49 -2.18 -3.46 -9.06
C ARG A 49 -1.15 -3.69 -10.15
N ASP A 50 -1.53 -3.54 -11.41
CA ASP A 50 -0.63 -3.81 -12.53
C ASP A 50 0.49 -2.74 -12.60
N GLU A 51 0.19 -1.48 -12.27
CA GLU A 51 1.20 -0.41 -12.12
C GLU A 51 2.12 -0.64 -10.92
N PHE A 52 1.64 -1.21 -9.82
CA PHE A 52 2.49 -1.59 -8.67
C PHE A 52 3.50 -2.68 -9.06
N ARG A 53 3.05 -3.71 -9.79
CA ARG A 53 3.87 -4.87 -10.20
C ARG A 53 5.00 -4.53 -11.17
N ARG A 54 4.83 -3.47 -11.97
CA ARG A 54 5.89 -2.99 -12.89
C ARG A 54 7.15 -2.53 -12.15
N GLY A 55 7.08 -2.37 -10.83
CA GLY A 55 8.21 -1.95 -10.01
C GLY A 55 8.58 -0.49 -10.24
N GLU A 56 9.71 -0.11 -9.67
CA GLU A 56 10.22 1.25 -9.75
C GLU A 56 11.38 1.34 -10.73
N ALA A 57 11.58 2.53 -11.31
CA ALA A 57 12.67 2.75 -12.24
C ALA A 57 14.03 2.46 -11.58
N GLY A 58 14.74 1.47 -12.10
CA GLY A 58 16.14 1.19 -11.77
C GLY A 58 16.40 0.05 -10.79
N THR A 59 15.40 -0.74 -10.41
CA THR A 59 15.60 -2.04 -9.72
C THR A 59 14.76 -3.09 -10.44
N ALA A 60 15.37 -4.19 -10.88
CA ALA A 60 14.64 -5.29 -11.51
C ALA A 60 13.69 -5.92 -10.49
N VAL A 61 12.43 -6.14 -10.87
CA VAL A 61 11.41 -6.76 -10.03
C VAL A 61 10.81 -7.94 -10.78
N TYR A 62 10.79 -9.10 -10.12
CA TYR A 62 10.30 -10.35 -10.68
C TYR A 62 8.99 -10.77 -10.00
N GLU A 63 8.10 -11.43 -10.73
CA GLU A 63 6.90 -12.01 -10.13
C GLU A 63 7.25 -13.29 -9.36
N GLY A 64 6.84 -13.32 -8.09
CA GLY A 64 6.90 -14.50 -7.24
C GLY A 64 5.53 -15.13 -7.02
N SER A 65 5.53 -16.29 -6.37
CA SER A 65 4.33 -17.03 -5.99
C SER A 65 4.14 -16.99 -4.47
N SER A 66 2.91 -16.71 -4.03
CA SER A 66 2.51 -16.81 -2.63
C SER A 66 2.39 -18.25 -2.14
N GLY A 67 2.37 -19.23 -3.06
CA GLY A 67 2.25 -20.65 -2.72
C GLY A 67 3.54 -21.31 -2.24
N ILE A 68 4.67 -20.60 -2.30
CA ILE A 68 5.98 -21.10 -1.90
C ILE A 68 6.69 -20.10 -0.96
N PRO A 69 7.59 -20.57 -0.08
CA PRO A 69 8.40 -19.71 0.76
C PRO A 69 9.20 -18.66 -0.03
N MET A 70 9.45 -17.50 0.59
CA MET A 70 10.24 -16.42 -0.03
C MET A 70 11.65 -16.88 -0.44
N ARG A 71 12.26 -17.80 0.32
CA ARG A 71 13.56 -18.38 -0.03
C ARG A 71 13.53 -19.08 -1.38
N GLU A 72 12.47 -19.85 -1.65
CA GLU A 72 12.31 -20.59 -2.90
C GLU A 72 12.03 -19.63 -4.07
N ASN A 73 11.21 -18.59 -3.83
CA ASN A 73 11.05 -17.50 -4.80
C ASN A 73 12.39 -16.86 -5.18
N LEU A 74 13.25 -16.56 -4.20
CA LEU A 74 14.57 -15.97 -4.44
C LEU A 74 15.50 -16.92 -5.20
N SER A 75 15.51 -18.22 -4.85
CA SER A 75 16.31 -19.22 -5.56
C SER A 75 15.86 -19.35 -7.01
N PHE A 76 14.56 -19.45 -7.26
CA PHE A 76 14.01 -19.51 -8.62
C PHE A 76 14.43 -18.32 -9.47
N VAL A 77 14.31 -17.10 -8.91
CA VAL A 77 14.69 -15.89 -9.63
C VAL A 77 16.20 -15.85 -9.93
N LYS A 78 17.03 -16.27 -8.98
CA LYS A 78 18.48 -16.35 -9.18
C LYS A 78 18.89 -17.36 -10.25
N GLU A 79 18.31 -18.56 -10.19
CA GLU A 79 18.65 -19.64 -11.12
C GLU A 79 18.12 -19.39 -12.53
N THR A 80 16.96 -18.75 -12.65
CA THR A 80 16.29 -18.53 -13.95
C THR A 80 16.78 -17.29 -14.67
N PHE A 81 17.02 -16.19 -13.94
CA PHE A 81 17.29 -14.88 -14.55
C PHE A 81 18.70 -14.34 -14.26
N ASP A 82 19.43 -14.94 -13.32
CA ASP A 82 20.75 -14.50 -12.84
C ASP A 82 20.88 -12.97 -12.67
N PRO A 83 20.00 -12.33 -11.87
CA PRO A 83 19.99 -10.88 -11.75
C PRO A 83 21.13 -10.37 -10.88
N ASN A 84 21.65 -9.19 -11.26
CA ASN A 84 22.51 -8.42 -10.39
C ASN A 84 21.72 -7.91 -9.16
N VAL A 85 22.38 -7.90 -8.01
CA VAL A 85 21.84 -7.26 -6.79
C VAL A 85 21.99 -5.73 -6.92
N PRO A 86 20.96 -4.93 -6.61
CA PRO A 86 19.69 -5.32 -6.01
C PRO A 86 18.62 -5.75 -7.01
N PHE A 87 17.77 -6.68 -6.59
CA PHE A 87 16.53 -7.03 -7.29
C PHE A 87 15.39 -7.29 -6.29
N GLY A 88 14.16 -7.17 -6.76
CA GLY A 88 12.94 -7.39 -5.97
C GLY A 88 12.14 -8.59 -6.46
N VAL A 89 11.32 -9.14 -5.58
CA VAL A 89 10.27 -10.10 -5.92
C VAL A 89 8.94 -9.57 -5.40
N THR A 90 7.96 -9.45 -6.28
CA THR A 90 6.59 -9.09 -5.91
C THR A 90 5.74 -10.32 -5.69
N ILE A 91 4.98 -10.34 -4.60
CA ILE A 91 4.08 -11.42 -4.24
C ILE A 91 2.69 -10.82 -3.96
N GLU A 92 1.67 -11.44 -4.54
CA GLU A 92 0.28 -11.16 -4.25
C GLU A 92 -0.32 -12.29 -3.42
N GLU A 93 -0.75 -11.95 -2.21
CA GLU A 93 -1.38 -12.89 -1.29
C GLU A 93 -2.89 -12.58 -1.21
N ARG A 94 -3.72 -13.60 -1.34
CA ARG A 94 -5.16 -13.47 -1.13
C ARG A 94 -5.49 -13.75 0.33
N PHE A 95 -6.40 -12.97 0.89
CA PHE A 95 -6.93 -13.20 2.22
C PHE A 95 -8.45 -13.17 2.22
N ALA A 96 -9.02 -13.81 3.24
CA ALA A 96 -10.44 -13.80 3.53
C ALA A 96 -10.66 -13.17 4.91
N ASN A 97 -11.79 -12.49 5.10
CA ASN A 97 -12.23 -11.90 6.37
C ASN A 97 -11.16 -11.01 7.03
N GLY A 98 -10.53 -10.14 6.23
CA GLY A 98 -9.48 -9.23 6.71
C GLY A 98 -10.05 -7.98 7.36
N GLN A 99 -9.29 -7.43 8.29
CA GLN A 99 -9.59 -6.15 8.95
C GLN A 99 -8.48 -5.16 8.64
N VAL A 100 -8.87 -3.98 8.14
CA VAL A 100 -7.95 -2.90 7.80
C VAL A 100 -8.29 -1.68 8.65
N PRO A 101 -7.41 -1.25 9.58
CA PRO A 101 -7.66 -0.04 10.35
C PRO A 101 -7.64 1.16 9.40
N LEU A 102 -8.72 1.94 9.38
CA LEU A 102 -8.77 3.21 8.66
C LEU A 102 -8.25 4.33 9.55
N ASN A 103 -8.61 4.35 10.84
CA ASN A 103 -8.02 5.23 11.84
C ASN A 103 -8.12 4.56 13.22
N ASP A 104 -7.84 5.31 14.29
CA ASP A 104 -7.84 4.81 15.68
C ASP A 104 -9.22 4.31 16.16
N SER A 105 -10.29 4.68 15.48
CA SER A 105 -11.69 4.39 15.88
C SER A 105 -12.48 3.57 14.86
N LEU A 106 -12.00 3.48 13.61
CA LEU A 106 -12.76 2.93 12.50
C LEU A 106 -11.97 1.85 11.76
N THR A 107 -12.59 0.68 11.64
CA THR A 107 -12.01 -0.49 10.95
C THR A 107 -12.84 -0.88 9.75
N LEU A 108 -12.18 -1.18 8.63
CA LEU A 108 -12.79 -1.73 7.41
C LEU A 108 -12.70 -3.25 7.44
N ASN A 109 -13.85 -3.92 7.38
CA ASN A 109 -13.95 -5.36 7.22
C ASN A 109 -14.06 -5.72 5.73
N LEU A 110 -13.23 -6.66 5.30
CA LEU A 110 -13.17 -7.16 3.93
C LEU A 110 -13.41 -8.66 3.91
N ASP A 111 -14.50 -9.09 3.27
CA ASP A 111 -14.78 -10.53 3.07
C ASP A 111 -13.63 -11.22 2.33
N GLN A 112 -13.06 -10.52 1.35
CA GLN A 112 -11.93 -10.97 0.54
C GLN A 112 -11.05 -9.77 0.18
N GLY A 113 -9.74 -9.99 0.11
CA GLY A 113 -8.80 -8.97 -0.32
C GLY A 113 -7.50 -9.54 -0.82
N HIS A 114 -6.64 -8.63 -1.26
CA HIS A 114 -5.33 -8.94 -1.80
C HIS A 114 -4.30 -8.04 -1.11
N THR A 115 -3.21 -8.65 -0.65
CA THR A 115 -2.03 -7.94 -0.17
C THR A 115 -0.95 -8.06 -1.22
N LEU A 116 -0.46 -6.91 -1.70
CA LEU A 116 0.71 -6.85 -2.56
C LEU A 116 1.92 -6.53 -1.71
N SER A 117 2.96 -7.35 -1.83
CA SER A 117 4.25 -7.11 -1.18
C SER A 117 5.35 -7.13 -2.22
N CYS A 118 6.39 -6.32 -2.00
CA CYS A 118 7.65 -6.40 -2.74
C CYS A 118 8.78 -6.59 -1.74
N ARG A 119 9.59 -7.62 -1.96
CA ARG A 119 10.72 -7.95 -1.09
C ARG A 119 12.01 -7.86 -1.91
N TYR A 120 12.96 -7.08 -1.42
CA TYR A 120 14.22 -6.84 -2.13
C TYR A 120 15.37 -7.65 -1.53
N LEU A 121 16.17 -8.24 -2.41
CA LEU A 121 17.50 -8.74 -2.06
C LEU A 121 18.52 -7.64 -2.37
N ILE A 122 19.24 -7.20 -1.33
CA ILE A 122 20.14 -6.04 -1.39
C ILE A 122 21.49 -6.36 -0.76
N ASN A 123 22.53 -5.61 -1.13
CA ASN A 123 23.81 -5.68 -0.43
C ASN A 123 23.67 -5.01 0.96
N PRO A 124 24.06 -5.67 2.06
CA PRO A 124 24.01 -5.08 3.39
C PRO A 124 24.70 -3.72 3.50
N SER A 125 25.82 -3.51 2.77
CA SER A 125 26.57 -2.24 2.82
C SER A 125 25.81 -1.05 2.22
N THR A 126 24.88 -1.30 1.30
CA THR A 126 24.06 -0.27 0.65
C THR A 126 22.61 -0.28 1.14
N SER A 127 22.30 -1.06 2.18
CA SER A 127 20.94 -1.34 2.61
C SER A 127 20.18 -0.09 3.06
N SER A 128 20.82 0.78 3.84
CA SER A 128 20.22 2.03 4.31
C SER A 128 19.94 3.01 3.16
N GLU A 129 20.90 3.18 2.24
CA GLU A 129 20.72 4.02 1.05
C GLU A 129 19.58 3.50 0.16
N PHE A 130 19.55 2.19 -0.06
CA PHE A 130 18.49 1.54 -0.83
C PHE A 130 17.13 1.72 -0.16
N MET A 131 17.05 1.59 1.17
CA MET A 131 15.82 1.81 1.92
C MET A 131 15.30 3.24 1.73
N TYR A 132 16.15 4.27 1.86
CA TYR A 132 15.74 5.66 1.60
C TYR A 132 15.30 5.88 0.14
N LYS A 133 15.96 5.23 -0.81
CA LYS A 133 15.57 5.27 -2.23
C LYS A 133 14.16 4.70 -2.41
N VAL A 134 13.87 3.52 -1.86
CA VAL A 134 12.54 2.88 -1.93
C VAL A 134 11.48 3.77 -1.27
N GLN A 135 11.71 4.26 -0.05
CA GLN A 135 10.77 5.16 0.62
C GLN A 135 10.37 6.36 -0.24
N ARG A 136 11.37 7.02 -0.85
CA ARG A 136 11.14 8.17 -1.73
C ARG A 136 10.35 7.79 -2.98
N GLN A 137 10.72 6.69 -3.63
CA GLN A 137 10.07 6.26 -4.87
C GLN A 137 8.64 5.78 -4.64
N ARG A 138 8.39 5.04 -3.55
CA ARG A 138 7.05 4.59 -3.16
C ARG A 138 6.15 5.78 -2.81
N LYS A 139 6.69 6.81 -2.15
CA LYS A 139 5.97 8.08 -1.94
C LYS A 139 5.62 8.75 -3.26
N ILE A 140 6.57 8.83 -4.20
CA ILE A 140 6.34 9.38 -5.55
C ILE A 140 5.27 8.59 -6.29
N TRP A 141 5.26 7.26 -6.17
CA TRP A 141 4.25 6.39 -6.77
C TRP A 141 2.85 6.78 -6.28
N TRP A 142 2.66 6.91 -4.95
CA TRP A 142 1.38 7.35 -4.38
C TRP A 142 0.96 8.76 -4.81
N MET A 143 1.93 9.69 -4.85
CA MET A 143 1.69 11.07 -5.31
C MET A 143 1.24 11.14 -6.77
N ARG A 144 1.78 10.28 -7.65
CA ARG A 144 1.53 10.30 -9.10
C ARG A 144 0.06 10.12 -9.45
N TYR A 145 -0.66 9.30 -8.68
CA TYR A 145 -2.06 8.94 -8.96
C TYR A 145 -3.07 9.70 -8.08
N ALA A 146 -2.64 10.76 -7.39
CA ALA A 146 -3.47 11.52 -6.48
C ALA A 146 -3.77 12.93 -7.01
N CYS A 147 -5.00 13.40 -6.81
CA CYS A 147 -5.38 14.78 -7.13
C CYS A 147 -4.71 15.81 -6.22
N ASP A 148 -4.36 15.42 -4.99
CA ASP A 148 -3.59 16.23 -4.05
C ASP A 148 -2.35 15.43 -3.61
N PRO A 149 -1.20 15.61 -4.27
CA PRO A 149 0.06 14.98 -3.90
C PRO A 149 0.62 15.44 -2.54
N GLY A 150 0.23 16.62 -2.05
CA GLY A 150 0.78 17.20 -0.82
C GLY A 150 0.36 16.44 0.44
N ARG A 151 -0.69 15.63 0.36
CA ARG A 151 -1.24 14.87 1.49
C ARG A 151 -0.38 13.68 1.95
N PHE A 152 0.59 13.23 1.14
CA PHE A 152 1.38 12.04 1.45
C PHE A 152 2.68 12.38 2.18
N PHE A 153 3.03 11.55 3.16
CA PHE A 153 4.24 11.71 3.94
C PHE A 153 4.79 10.35 4.40
N ILE A 154 6.06 10.32 4.77
CA ILE A 154 6.72 9.14 5.34
C ILE A 154 6.73 9.35 6.85
N SER A 155 6.35 8.33 7.62
CA SER A 155 6.40 8.40 9.08
C SER A 155 7.84 8.39 9.59
N ASP A 156 8.03 8.78 10.84
CA ASP A 156 9.31 8.57 11.50
C ASP A 156 9.67 7.06 11.55
N PRO A 157 10.97 6.72 11.45
CA PRO A 157 11.44 5.35 11.60
C PRO A 157 11.05 4.78 12.95
N ARG A 158 10.44 3.59 12.93
CA ARG A 158 10.19 2.78 14.11
C ARG A 158 11.19 1.65 14.12
N GLN A 159 11.87 1.47 15.24
CA GLN A 159 12.69 0.30 15.46
C GLN A 159 11.94 -0.65 16.37
N ASP A 160 11.80 -1.89 15.95
CA ASP A 160 11.26 -2.95 16.79
C ASP A 160 12.20 -3.19 17.97
N ALA A 161 11.65 -3.31 19.18
CA ALA A 161 12.44 -3.45 20.41
C ALA A 161 13.27 -4.75 20.42
N ASP A 162 12.73 -5.81 19.80
CA ASP A 162 13.32 -7.15 19.83
C ASP A 162 14.15 -7.47 18.59
N THR A 163 14.19 -6.57 17.60
CA THR A 163 14.92 -6.79 16.34
C THR A 163 15.72 -5.57 15.89
N ARG A 164 16.66 -5.78 14.96
CA ARG A 164 17.34 -4.67 14.27
C ARG A 164 16.53 -4.16 13.07
N VAL A 165 15.25 -4.53 12.98
CA VAL A 165 14.39 -4.12 11.87
C VAL A 165 13.90 -2.71 12.13
N GLN A 166 14.25 -1.82 11.21
CA GLN A 166 13.66 -0.50 11.12
C GLN A 166 12.54 -0.53 10.09
N SER A 167 11.43 0.11 10.41
CA SER A 167 10.26 0.19 9.55
C SER A 167 9.77 1.63 9.45
N VAL A 168 9.20 1.98 8.30
CA VAL A 168 8.53 3.26 8.09
C VAL A 168 7.22 3.03 7.36
N ALA A 169 6.25 3.90 7.59
CA ALA A 169 4.98 3.86 6.88
C ALA A 169 4.89 5.02 5.89
N ILE A 170 4.34 4.75 4.70
CA ILE A 170 3.79 5.81 3.87
C ILE A 170 2.36 6.06 4.33
N LYS A 171 2.09 7.32 4.68
CA LYS A 171 0.82 7.77 5.20
C LYS A 171 0.20 8.86 4.32
N SER A 172 -1.10 9.05 4.46
CA SER A 172 -1.86 10.12 3.80
C SER A 172 -2.78 10.82 4.78
N ARG A 173 -2.87 12.15 4.70
CA ARG A 173 -3.89 12.92 5.41
C ARG A 173 -5.16 13.02 4.57
N LEU A 174 -6.28 12.51 5.08
CA LEU A 174 -7.54 12.51 4.35
C LEU A 174 -8.72 12.68 5.30
N GLY A 175 -9.56 13.69 5.05
CA GLY A 175 -10.72 13.98 5.90
C GLY A 175 -10.38 14.33 7.36
N GLY A 176 -9.18 14.89 7.59
CA GLY A 176 -8.66 15.18 8.94
C GLY A 176 -7.91 14.02 9.61
N GLU A 177 -7.91 12.83 9.01
CA GLU A 177 -7.32 11.61 9.58
C GLU A 177 -6.00 11.23 8.89
N GLU A 178 -5.14 10.51 9.62
CA GLU A 178 -3.92 9.92 9.06
C GLU A 178 -4.12 8.43 8.73
N LEU A 179 -4.12 8.10 7.45
CA LEU A 179 -4.25 6.73 6.94
C LEU A 179 -2.86 6.13 6.70
N THR A 180 -2.64 4.89 7.14
CA THR A 180 -1.46 4.10 6.73
C THR A 180 -1.75 3.40 5.42
N LEU A 181 -0.95 3.67 4.38
CA LEU A 181 -1.16 3.13 3.03
C LEU A 181 -0.23 1.96 2.72
N GLU A 182 1.00 2.03 3.24
CA GLU A 182 2.05 1.07 2.93
C GLU A 182 3.05 1.01 4.07
N GLN A 183 3.48 -0.20 4.42
CA GLN A 183 4.53 -0.45 5.40
C GLN A 183 5.80 -0.91 4.67
N LEU A 184 6.90 -0.21 4.93
CA LEU A 184 8.24 -0.51 4.43
C LEU A 184 9.12 -0.96 5.59
#